data_AF-A0A142BWC1-F1
#
_entry.id   AF-A0A142BWC1-F1
#
_cell.length_a   1.000
_cell.length_b   1.000
_cell.length_c   1.000
_cell.angle_alpha   90.00
_cell.angle_beta   90.00
_cell.angle_gamma   90.00
#
_symmetry.space_group_name_H-M   'P 1'
#
loop_
_entity.id
_entity.type
_entity.pdbx_description
1 polymer ?
#
loop_
_entity_poly.entity_id
_entity_poly.type
_entity_poly.pdbx_seq_one_letter_code
_entity_poly.pdbx_strand_id
1 'polypeptide(L)'
;MQKDTNGEEMSDKSDDYNLLRKKLGKASAYLATPNPLTGKTISMFEKAHGLTVHDMTASLGLNTSTLYAQKRVTMGLAPNLSILLRLYSAFPHQIPKLNLPTIESVIEKIKAVDPNFNDRSIAPLLGFEMLASTRLLSQPECTNRMYQPTQRLLYLIDQLLTEDPENWWVIKQVVEVEAEASEIDPPEQVWTVSGYQRNTKIKKYRKKTNSKSKETKLLEND
;
A
#
# COMPACT_ATOMS: atom_id res chain seq x y z
N MET A 1 -62.96 -26.94 -32.71
CA MET A 1 -62.25 -25.72 -32.25
C MET A 1 -61.33 -26.13 -31.11
N GLN A 2 -60.07 -26.41 -31.44
CA GLN A 2 -59.00 -26.60 -30.46
C GLN A 2 -58.61 -25.22 -29.93
N LYS A 3 -58.56 -25.08 -28.60
CA LYS A 3 -57.93 -23.95 -27.92
C LYS A 3 -56.65 -24.49 -27.31
N ASP A 4 -55.54 -24.23 -27.99
CA ASP A 4 -54.21 -24.47 -27.45
C ASP A 4 -53.88 -23.36 -26.45
N THR A 5 -54.02 -23.67 -25.17
CA THR A 5 -53.45 -22.85 -24.08
C THR A 5 -52.01 -23.29 -23.87
N ASN A 6 -51.07 -22.57 -24.49
CA ASN A 6 -49.67 -22.58 -24.11
C ASN A 6 -49.55 -22.01 -22.69
N GLY A 7 -49.50 -22.90 -21.70
CA GLY A 7 -48.99 -22.57 -20.38
C GLY A 7 -47.48 -22.44 -20.48
N GLU A 8 -46.98 -21.22 -20.64
CA GLU A 8 -45.57 -20.92 -20.36
C GLU A 8 -45.32 -21.23 -18.88
N GLU A 9 -44.63 -22.34 -18.63
CA GLU A 9 -44.02 -22.62 -17.33
C GLU A 9 -43.11 -21.45 -16.98
N MET A 10 -43.58 -20.64 -16.04
CA MET A 10 -42.79 -19.62 -15.38
C MET A 10 -41.77 -20.33 -14.50
N SER A 11 -40.71 -20.86 -15.12
CA SER A 11 -39.55 -21.46 -14.48
C SER A 11 -39.08 -20.51 -13.38
N ASP A 12 -39.11 -21.01 -12.15
CA ASP A 12 -38.80 -20.27 -10.95
C ASP A 12 -37.32 -19.89 -10.94
N LYS A 13 -37.00 -18.72 -11.52
CA LYS A 13 -35.66 -18.11 -11.57
C LYS A 13 -35.03 -17.93 -10.17
N SER A 14 -35.77 -18.24 -9.11
CA SER A 14 -35.30 -18.37 -7.73
C SER A 14 -34.09 -19.30 -7.60
N ASP A 15 -34.05 -20.41 -8.37
CA ASP A 15 -33.06 -21.46 -8.14
C ASP A 15 -31.64 -21.14 -8.61
N ASP A 16 -31.47 -20.33 -9.67
CA ASP A 16 -30.14 -20.01 -10.23
C ASP A 16 -29.30 -19.09 -9.32
N TYR A 17 -29.95 -18.24 -8.51
CA TYR A 17 -29.25 -17.37 -7.56
C TYR A 17 -28.76 -18.12 -6.31
N ASN A 18 -29.17 -19.37 -6.10
CA ASN A 18 -28.77 -20.17 -4.95
C ASN A 18 -27.28 -20.51 -4.96
N LEU A 19 -26.65 -20.67 -6.13
CA LEU A 19 -25.22 -20.96 -6.22
C LEU A 19 -24.36 -19.79 -5.71
N LEU A 20 -24.69 -18.56 -6.12
CA LEU A 20 -24.00 -17.35 -5.69
C LEU A 20 -24.22 -17.11 -4.19
N ARG A 21 -25.46 -17.26 -3.70
CA ARG A 21 -25.77 -17.17 -2.27
C ARG A 21 -25.05 -18.24 -1.43
N LYS A 22 -24.84 -19.44 -1.97
CA LYS A 22 -24.12 -20.53 -1.28
C LYS A 22 -22.61 -20.25 -1.17
N LYS A 23 -22.02 -19.55 -2.16
CA LYS A 23 -20.61 -19.14 -2.13
C LYS A 23 -20.37 -17.85 -1.32
N LEU A 24 -21.35 -16.95 -1.29
CA LEU A 24 -21.28 -15.70 -0.57
C LEU A 24 -21.56 -15.91 0.92
N GLY A 25 -20.62 -15.55 1.80
CA GLY A 25 -20.88 -15.55 3.25
C GLY A 25 -22.03 -14.60 3.62
N LYS A 26 -22.56 -14.70 4.85
CA LYS A 26 -23.71 -13.89 5.35
C LYS A 26 -23.54 -12.38 5.11
N ALA A 27 -22.32 -11.85 5.15
CA ALA A 27 -22.01 -10.44 4.94
C ALA A 27 -22.22 -9.96 3.48
N SER A 28 -22.28 -10.88 2.52
CA SER A 28 -22.26 -10.57 1.09
C SER A 28 -23.56 -10.95 0.37
N ALA A 29 -24.59 -11.42 1.10
CA ALA A 29 -25.85 -11.89 0.53
C ALA A 29 -26.58 -10.82 -0.31
N TYR A 30 -26.43 -9.54 0.02
CA TYR A 30 -26.97 -8.42 -0.76
C TYR A 30 -26.35 -8.34 -2.17
N LEU A 31 -25.08 -8.70 -2.33
CA LEU A 31 -24.39 -8.71 -3.62
C LEU A 31 -24.82 -9.88 -4.52
N ALA A 32 -25.51 -10.88 -3.96
CA ALA A 32 -26.14 -11.95 -4.72
C ALA A 32 -27.48 -11.50 -5.34
N THR A 33 -28.13 -10.48 -4.77
CA THR A 33 -29.47 -10.06 -5.22
C THR A 33 -29.40 -9.34 -6.55
N PRO A 34 -30.37 -9.52 -7.46
CA PRO A 34 -30.38 -8.88 -8.78
C PRO A 34 -30.76 -7.38 -8.72
N ASN A 35 -30.27 -6.66 -7.71
CA ASN A 35 -30.46 -5.22 -7.56
C ASN A 35 -29.30 -4.43 -8.20
N PRO A 36 -29.57 -3.23 -8.74
CA PRO A 36 -28.50 -2.29 -9.13
C PRO A 36 -27.58 -2.02 -7.93
N LEU A 37 -26.27 -2.23 -8.11
CA LEU A 37 -25.28 -1.86 -7.10
C LEU A 37 -25.05 -0.36 -7.17
N THR A 38 -24.77 0.29 -6.05
CA THR A 38 -24.57 1.74 -5.97
C THR A 38 -23.21 2.08 -5.35
N GLY A 39 -22.87 3.37 -5.28
CA GLY A 39 -21.67 3.81 -4.58
C GLY A 39 -21.61 3.39 -3.10
N LYS A 40 -22.76 3.24 -2.44
CA LYS A 40 -22.85 2.68 -1.08
C LYS A 40 -22.36 1.24 -1.04
N THR A 41 -22.64 0.46 -2.08
CA THR A 41 -22.18 -0.93 -2.20
C THR A 41 -20.66 -1.03 -2.28
N ILE A 42 -19.98 -0.12 -2.99
CA ILE A 42 -18.51 -0.05 -3.02
C ILE A 42 -17.95 0.13 -1.61
N SER A 43 -18.54 1.06 -0.83
CA SER A 43 -18.12 1.33 0.55
C SER A 43 -18.37 0.14 1.49
N MET A 44 -19.46 -0.60 1.28
CA MET A 44 -19.74 -1.82 2.04
C MET A 44 -18.76 -2.93 1.69
N PHE A 45 -18.46 -3.13 0.41
CA PHE A 45 -17.50 -4.13 -0.07
C PHE A 45 -16.09 -3.86 0.47
N GLU A 46 -15.63 -2.61 0.40
CA GLU A 46 -14.35 -2.16 0.98
C GLU A 46 -14.23 -2.54 2.46
N LYS A 47 -15.26 -2.22 3.27
CA LYS A 47 -15.28 -2.56 4.69
C LYS A 47 -15.36 -4.06 4.95
N ALA A 48 -16.20 -4.78 4.21
CA ALA A 48 -16.41 -6.22 4.39
C ALA A 48 -15.14 -7.04 4.14
N HIS A 49 -14.29 -6.60 3.20
CA HIS A 49 -13.06 -7.29 2.84
C HIS A 49 -11.79 -6.66 3.43
N GLY A 50 -11.93 -5.65 4.30
CA GLY A 50 -10.81 -4.94 4.92
C GLY A 50 -9.86 -4.30 3.90
N LEU A 51 -10.42 -3.78 2.80
CA LEU A 51 -9.64 -3.27 1.68
C LEU A 51 -9.23 -1.82 1.94
N THR A 52 -8.00 -1.49 1.58
CA THR A 52 -7.56 -0.11 1.50
C THR A 52 -8.10 0.55 0.23
N VAL A 53 -8.03 1.89 0.18
CA VAL A 53 -8.36 2.66 -1.03
C VAL A 53 -7.53 2.17 -2.23
N HIS A 54 -6.29 1.76 -2.02
CA HIS A 54 -5.44 1.28 -3.10
C HIS A 54 -5.85 -0.10 -3.61
N ASP A 55 -6.14 -1.03 -2.70
CA ASP A 55 -6.64 -2.35 -3.09
C ASP A 55 -7.92 -2.17 -3.92
N MET A 56 -8.78 -1.23 -3.54
CA MET A 56 -9.97 -0.87 -4.31
C MET A 56 -9.63 -0.29 -5.69
N THR A 57 -8.69 0.65 -5.79
CA THR A 57 -8.27 1.22 -7.08
C THR A 57 -7.66 0.17 -8.01
N ALA A 58 -6.82 -0.71 -7.47
CA ALA A 58 -6.18 -1.79 -8.21
C ALA A 58 -7.20 -2.84 -8.65
N SER A 59 -8.07 -3.28 -7.74
CA SER A 59 -9.09 -4.30 -8.00
C SER A 59 -10.10 -3.85 -9.05
N LEU A 60 -10.52 -2.58 -9.00
CA LEU A 60 -11.56 -2.04 -9.89
C LEU A 60 -11.00 -1.37 -11.15
N GLY A 61 -9.68 -1.21 -11.28
CA GLY A 61 -9.04 -0.51 -12.40
C GLY A 61 -9.42 0.97 -12.46
N LEU A 62 -9.61 1.61 -11.31
CA LEU A 62 -10.01 3.02 -11.21
C LEU A 62 -8.89 3.83 -10.54
N ASN A 63 -8.68 5.07 -10.96
CA ASN A 63 -7.88 5.99 -10.16
C ASN A 63 -8.65 6.45 -8.90
N THR A 64 -7.93 7.03 -7.93
CA THR A 64 -8.51 7.43 -6.63
C THR A 64 -9.66 8.42 -6.76
N SER A 65 -9.56 9.42 -7.63
CA SER A 65 -10.63 10.42 -7.82
C SER A 65 -11.89 9.78 -8.41
N THR A 66 -11.72 8.89 -9.40
CA THR A 66 -12.83 8.13 -10.01
C THR A 66 -13.46 7.19 -9.00
N LEU A 67 -12.68 6.51 -8.16
CA LEU A 67 -13.22 5.67 -7.09
C LEU A 67 -14.13 6.47 -6.14
N TYR A 68 -13.69 7.66 -5.72
CA TYR A 68 -14.52 8.53 -4.87
C TYR A 68 -15.77 9.05 -5.58
N ALA A 69 -15.67 9.36 -6.88
CA ALA A 69 -16.84 9.73 -7.68
C ALA A 69 -17.85 8.57 -7.75
N GLN A 70 -17.38 7.34 -8.03
CA GLN A 70 -18.21 6.14 -8.05
C GLN A 70 -18.86 5.84 -6.70
N LYS A 71 -18.15 6.07 -5.58
CA LYS A 71 -18.71 5.93 -4.22
C LYS A 71 -19.91 6.87 -3.94
N ARG A 72 -20.08 7.95 -4.71
CA ARG A 72 -21.21 8.90 -4.58
C ARG A 72 -22.38 8.62 -5.52
N VAL A 73 -22.25 7.67 -6.45
CA VAL A 73 -23.29 7.36 -7.44
C VAL A 73 -24.50 6.70 -6.77
N THR A 74 -25.68 7.26 -7.02
CA THR A 74 -26.98 6.79 -6.47
C THR A 74 -27.81 6.00 -7.47
N MET A 75 -27.71 6.29 -8.78
CA MET A 75 -28.59 5.72 -9.82
C MET A 75 -28.19 4.31 -10.31
N GLY A 76 -27.09 3.76 -9.79
CA GLY A 76 -26.54 2.46 -10.20
C GLY A 76 -25.15 2.58 -10.80
N LEU A 77 -24.28 1.63 -10.48
CA LEU A 77 -22.93 1.55 -11.04
C LEU A 77 -22.98 1.05 -12.48
N ALA A 78 -21.95 1.40 -13.26
CA ALA A 78 -21.75 0.82 -14.57
C ALA A 78 -21.70 -0.73 -14.48
N PRO A 79 -22.23 -1.47 -15.48
CA PRO A 79 -22.35 -2.92 -15.42
C PRO A 79 -21.01 -3.63 -15.15
N ASN A 80 -19.91 -3.17 -15.74
CA ASN A 80 -18.57 -3.72 -15.53
C ASN A 80 -18.14 -3.68 -14.04
N LEU A 81 -18.36 -2.55 -13.36
CA LEU A 81 -18.06 -2.44 -11.92
C LEU A 81 -18.99 -3.32 -11.08
N SER A 82 -20.27 -3.40 -11.45
CA SER A 82 -21.23 -4.26 -10.77
C SER A 82 -20.84 -5.74 -10.87
N ILE A 83 -20.41 -6.20 -12.05
CA ILE A 83 -19.93 -7.56 -12.29
C ILE A 83 -18.67 -7.84 -11.47
N LEU A 84 -17.68 -6.94 -11.49
CA LEU A 84 -16.44 -7.09 -10.72
C LEU A 84 -16.69 -7.24 -9.22
N LEU A 85 -17.51 -6.37 -8.62
CA LEU A 85 -17.82 -6.44 -7.19
C LEU A 85 -18.47 -7.78 -6.81
N ARG A 86 -19.38 -8.29 -7.66
CA ARG A 86 -20.04 -9.59 -7.43
C ARG A 86 -19.04 -10.74 -7.53
N LEU A 87 -18.19 -10.74 -8.54
CA LEU A 87 -17.15 -11.77 -8.72
C LEU A 87 -16.16 -11.77 -7.57
N TYR A 88 -15.62 -10.62 -7.17
CA TYR A 88 -14.71 -10.55 -6.03
C TYR A 88 -15.38 -10.93 -4.72
N SER A 89 -16.68 -10.67 -4.57
CA SER A 89 -17.41 -11.13 -3.39
C SER A 89 -17.53 -12.65 -3.35
N ALA A 90 -17.75 -13.29 -4.50
CA ALA A 90 -17.83 -14.74 -4.63
C ALA A 90 -16.45 -15.42 -4.55
N PHE A 91 -15.39 -14.72 -4.93
CA PHE A 91 -14.01 -15.20 -4.98
C PHE A 91 -13.06 -14.20 -4.29
N PRO A 92 -13.15 -14.00 -2.96
CA PRO A 92 -12.41 -12.95 -2.27
C PRO A 92 -10.89 -13.14 -2.28
N HIS A 93 -10.42 -14.38 -2.49
CA HIS A 93 -8.98 -14.68 -2.66
C HIS A 93 -8.40 -14.18 -3.98
N GLN A 94 -9.24 -13.82 -4.96
CA GLN A 94 -8.82 -13.23 -6.23
C GLN A 94 -8.70 -11.70 -6.15
N ILE A 95 -9.09 -11.08 -5.04
CA ILE A 95 -8.92 -9.64 -4.86
C ILE A 95 -7.42 -9.36 -4.81
N PRO A 96 -6.87 -8.52 -5.72
CA PRO A 96 -5.45 -8.17 -5.70
C PRO A 96 -5.16 -7.38 -4.42
N LYS A 97 -4.63 -8.08 -3.41
CA LYS A 97 -4.18 -7.52 -2.14
C LYS A 97 -2.67 -7.55 -2.10
N LEU A 98 -2.10 -6.49 -1.53
CA LEU A 98 -0.71 -6.54 -1.13
C LEU A 98 -0.61 -7.42 0.12
N ASN A 99 -0.07 -8.63 -0.02
CA ASN A 99 0.20 -9.50 1.11
C ASN A 99 1.47 -9.00 1.80
N LEU A 100 1.29 -8.10 2.76
CA LEU A 100 2.41 -7.50 3.47
C LEU A 100 3.11 -8.51 4.36
N PRO A 101 4.45 -8.59 4.31
CA PRO A 101 5.22 -9.38 5.26
C PRO A 101 5.12 -8.74 6.65
N THR A 102 5.40 -9.51 7.69
CA THR A 102 5.62 -8.94 9.02
C THR A 102 6.99 -8.27 9.07
N ILE A 103 7.12 -7.25 9.93
CA ILE A 103 8.41 -6.57 10.13
C ILE A 103 9.46 -7.57 10.62
N GLU A 104 9.06 -8.45 11.53
CA GLU A 104 9.88 -9.50 12.11
C GLU A 104 10.40 -10.45 11.04
N SER A 105 9.55 -10.87 10.10
CA SER A 105 9.96 -11.78 9.02
C SER A 105 11.01 -11.16 8.10
N VAL A 106 10.89 -9.86 7.81
CA VAL A 106 11.91 -9.16 7.01
C VAL A 106 13.22 -9.04 7.78
N ILE A 107 13.16 -8.70 9.06
CA ILE A 107 14.34 -8.63 9.93
C ILE A 107 15.06 -9.98 10.01
N GLU A 108 14.33 -11.07 10.17
CA GLU A 108 14.90 -12.43 10.20
C GLU A 108 15.63 -12.77 8.89
N LYS A 109 15.04 -12.43 7.74
CA LYS A 109 15.68 -12.63 6.43
C LYS A 109 16.97 -11.82 6.30
N ILE A 110 16.97 -10.57 6.76
CA ILE A 110 18.18 -9.72 6.78
C ILE A 110 19.24 -10.33 7.67
N LYS A 111 18.89 -10.72 8.90
CA LYS A 111 19.81 -11.28 9.89
C LYS A 111 20.41 -12.63 9.48
N ALA A 112 19.74 -13.37 8.60
CA ALA A 112 20.29 -14.59 8.02
C ALA A 112 21.58 -14.32 7.20
N VAL A 113 21.74 -13.10 6.65
CA VAL A 113 22.89 -12.68 5.84
C VAL A 113 23.79 -11.69 6.59
N ASP A 114 23.21 -10.76 7.34
CA ASP A 114 23.92 -9.81 8.20
C ASP A 114 23.52 -10.00 9.67
N PRO A 115 24.17 -10.92 10.40
CA PRO A 115 23.85 -11.20 11.81
C PRO A 115 23.99 -10.00 12.74
N ASN A 116 24.72 -8.96 12.32
CA ASN A 116 24.93 -7.74 13.09
C ASN A 116 23.85 -6.68 12.85
N PHE A 117 22.87 -6.96 11.98
CA PHE A 117 21.77 -6.04 11.72
C PHE A 117 20.99 -5.74 13.00
N ASN A 118 20.82 -4.45 13.30
CA ASN A 118 20.05 -3.98 14.44
C ASN A 118 18.57 -3.87 14.06
N ASP A 119 17.68 -4.52 14.81
CA ASP A 119 16.23 -4.50 14.57
C ASP A 119 15.67 -3.08 14.53
N ARG A 120 16.29 -2.16 15.30
CA ARG A 120 15.90 -0.74 15.31
C ARG A 120 16.26 -0.01 14.01
N SER A 121 17.06 -0.60 13.13
CA SER A 121 17.45 -0.05 11.83
C SER A 121 16.46 -0.41 10.71
N ILE A 122 15.30 -1.01 11.05
CA ILE A 122 14.23 -1.27 10.09
C ILE A 122 13.56 0.02 9.55
N ALA A 123 13.44 1.08 10.36
CA ALA A 123 12.78 2.30 9.91
C ALA A 123 13.49 3.01 8.73
N PRO A 124 14.84 3.14 8.71
CA PRO A 124 15.56 3.62 7.53
C PRO A 124 15.25 2.86 6.23
N LEU A 125 15.05 1.54 6.28
CA LEU A 125 14.65 0.75 5.09
C LEU A 125 13.32 1.22 4.49
N LEU A 126 12.49 1.86 5.31
CA LEU A 126 11.14 2.28 4.99
C LEU A 126 11.03 3.80 4.77
N GLY A 127 12.16 4.51 4.69
CA GLY A 127 12.20 5.97 4.52
C GLY A 127 11.80 6.74 5.77
N PHE A 128 11.90 6.12 6.95
CA PHE A 128 11.50 6.70 8.22
C PHE A 128 12.69 7.02 9.14
N GLU A 129 12.40 7.82 10.16
CA GLU A 129 13.32 8.05 11.28
C GLU A 129 13.43 6.82 12.17
N MET A 130 14.60 6.63 12.80
CA MET A 130 14.87 5.51 13.71
C MET A 130 13.85 5.38 14.85
N LEU A 131 13.28 6.49 15.31
CA LEU A 131 12.24 6.49 16.35
C LEU A 131 10.96 5.76 15.92
N ALA A 132 10.68 5.69 14.61
CA ALA A 132 9.55 4.93 14.09
C ALA A 132 9.70 3.42 14.29
N SER A 133 10.93 2.90 14.40
CA SER A 133 11.22 1.47 14.59
C SER A 133 10.59 0.93 15.86
N THR A 134 10.61 1.69 16.96
CA THR A 134 9.99 1.26 18.22
C THR A 134 8.50 0.97 18.03
N ARG A 135 7.79 1.81 17.27
CA ARG A 135 6.37 1.60 16.98
C ARG A 135 6.16 0.44 16.01
N LEU A 136 6.99 0.32 14.98
CA LEU A 136 6.92 -0.80 14.03
C LEU A 136 7.11 -2.16 14.71
N LEU A 137 8.06 -2.25 15.66
CA LEU A 137 8.40 -3.48 16.38
C LEU A 137 7.43 -3.82 17.52
N SER A 138 6.78 -2.82 18.12
CA SER A 138 5.87 -3.04 19.26
C SER A 138 4.40 -3.19 18.87
N GLN A 139 4.01 -2.74 17.67
CA GLN A 139 2.63 -2.72 17.20
C GLN A 139 2.55 -3.32 15.80
N PRO A 140 2.44 -4.66 15.66
CA PRO A 140 2.36 -5.32 14.35
C PRO A 140 1.22 -4.79 13.46
N GLU A 141 0.12 -4.31 14.07
CA GLU A 141 -0.99 -3.67 13.37
C GLU A 141 -0.61 -2.35 12.68
N CYS A 142 0.51 -1.71 13.04
CA CYS A 142 1.00 -0.52 12.37
C CYS A 142 1.39 -0.79 10.93
N THR A 143 1.86 -1.99 10.58
CA THR A 143 2.27 -2.38 9.22
C THR A 143 1.13 -2.17 8.22
N ASN A 144 -0.09 -2.59 8.59
CA ASN A 144 -1.29 -2.44 7.77
C ASN A 144 -1.83 -1.00 7.71
N ARG A 145 -1.33 -0.12 8.57
CA ARG A 145 -1.72 1.30 8.66
C ARG A 145 -0.66 2.26 8.11
N MET A 146 0.48 1.74 7.66
CA MET A 146 1.53 2.54 7.06
C MET A 146 1.06 3.24 5.78
N TYR A 147 1.76 4.30 5.40
CA TYR A 147 1.58 4.94 4.11
C TYR A 147 1.89 3.94 2.97
N GLN A 148 1.12 4.00 1.88
CA GLN A 148 1.15 2.94 0.86
C GLN A 148 2.49 2.76 0.14
N PRO A 149 3.21 3.81 -0.27
CA PRO A 149 4.59 3.67 -0.75
C PRO A 149 5.47 2.89 0.22
N THR A 150 5.32 3.11 1.53
CA THR A 150 6.05 2.33 2.54
C THR A 150 5.64 0.87 2.56
N GLN A 151 4.34 0.58 2.48
CA GLN A 151 3.83 -0.79 2.38
C GLN A 151 4.39 -1.50 1.15
N ARG A 152 4.41 -0.82 0.00
CA ARG A 152 4.99 -1.32 -1.25
C ARG A 152 6.49 -1.54 -1.14
N LEU A 153 7.21 -0.63 -0.49
CA LEU A 153 8.64 -0.76 -0.25
C LEU A 153 8.94 -1.96 0.64
N LEU A 154 8.21 -2.13 1.75
CA LEU A 154 8.33 -3.30 2.63
C LEU A 154 8.07 -4.62 1.87
N TYR A 155 7.00 -4.66 1.06
CA TYR A 155 6.70 -5.81 0.21
C TYR A 155 7.82 -6.10 -0.79
N LEU A 156 8.34 -5.07 -1.46
CA LEU A 156 9.42 -5.23 -2.44
C LEU A 156 10.71 -5.76 -1.79
N ILE A 157 11.09 -5.21 -0.63
CA ILE A 157 12.23 -5.68 0.15
C ILE A 157 12.07 -7.16 0.48
N ASP A 158 10.90 -7.57 0.96
CA ASP A 158 10.62 -8.96 1.28
C ASP A 158 10.69 -9.88 0.06
N GLN A 159 10.14 -9.46 -1.08
CA GLN A 159 10.23 -10.23 -2.32
C GLN A 159 11.68 -10.40 -2.78
N LEU A 160 12.47 -9.31 -2.77
CA LEU A 160 13.90 -9.35 -3.15
C LEU A 160 14.70 -10.28 -2.24
N LEU A 161 14.47 -10.23 -0.92
CA LEU A 161 15.14 -11.11 0.04
C LEU A 161 14.67 -12.57 -0.06
N THR A 162 13.44 -12.80 -0.54
CA THR A 162 12.91 -14.16 -0.78
C THR A 162 13.49 -14.76 -2.06
N GLU A 163 13.72 -13.92 -3.08
CA GLU A 163 14.33 -14.33 -4.34
C GLU A 163 15.81 -14.68 -4.17
N ASP A 164 16.58 -13.80 -3.52
CA ASP A 164 17.98 -14.02 -3.17
C ASP A 164 18.33 -13.24 -1.88
N PRO A 165 18.71 -13.90 -0.78
CA PRO A 165 19.11 -13.22 0.45
C PRO A 165 20.27 -12.21 0.26
N GLU A 166 21.19 -12.45 -0.70
CA GLU A 166 22.32 -11.54 -0.97
C GLU A 166 21.86 -10.18 -1.53
N ASN A 167 20.60 -10.07 -2.00
CA ASN A 167 20.01 -8.79 -2.36
C ASN A 167 19.99 -7.79 -1.19
N TRP A 168 20.16 -8.24 0.06
CA TRP A 168 20.33 -7.37 1.22
C TRP A 168 21.39 -6.29 0.99
N TRP A 169 22.55 -6.63 0.42
CA TRP A 169 23.64 -5.67 0.24
C TRP A 169 23.28 -4.56 -0.76
N VAL A 170 22.52 -4.91 -1.80
CA VAL A 170 22.00 -3.94 -2.78
C VAL A 170 20.96 -3.03 -2.12
N ILE A 171 20.02 -3.60 -1.35
CA ILE A 171 19.02 -2.83 -0.61
C ILE A 171 19.69 -1.84 0.34
N LYS A 172 20.70 -2.29 1.08
CA LYS A 172 21.49 -1.47 1.99
C LYS A 172 22.17 -0.30 1.26
N GLN A 173 22.84 -0.58 0.13
CA GLN A 173 23.46 0.46 -0.70
C GLN A 173 22.45 1.47 -1.23
N VAL A 174 21.27 1.04 -1.66
CA VAL A 174 20.21 1.94 -2.15
C VAL A 174 19.77 2.90 -1.04
N VAL A 175 19.64 2.42 0.20
CA VAL A 175 19.32 3.27 1.36
C VAL A 175 20.44 4.27 1.66
N GLU A 176 21.70 3.86 1.55
CA GLU A 176 22.85 4.75 1.72
C GLU A 176 22.94 5.80 0.60
N VAL A 177 22.65 5.45 -0.65
CA VAL A 177 22.55 6.42 -1.75
C VAL A 177 21.46 7.46 -1.49
N GLU A 178 20.28 7.04 -1.01
CA GLU A 178 19.21 7.98 -0.65
C GLU A 178 19.59 8.84 0.58
N ALA A 179 20.34 8.28 1.53
CA ALA A 179 20.88 9.02 2.67
C ALA A 179 21.86 10.11 2.22
N GLU A 180 22.77 9.79 1.29
CA GLU A 180 23.68 10.77 0.67
C GLU A 180 22.91 11.87 -0.06
N ALA A 181 21.91 11.50 -0.87
CA ALA A 181 21.02 12.43 -1.55
C ALA A 181 20.24 13.32 -0.56
N SER A 182 19.99 12.81 0.64
CA SER A 182 19.38 13.52 1.76
C SER A 182 20.37 14.36 2.60
N GLU A 183 21.61 14.53 2.13
CA GLU A 183 22.69 15.29 2.78
C GLU A 183 23.16 14.66 4.12
N ILE A 184 23.09 13.33 4.27
CA ILE A 184 23.66 12.58 5.41
C ILE A 184 25.11 12.18 5.07
N ASP A 185 26.06 12.57 5.92
CA ASP A 185 27.50 12.36 5.70
C ASP A 185 28.20 11.90 7.00
N PRO A 186 28.81 10.70 7.03
CA PRO A 186 28.82 9.71 5.95
C PRO A 186 27.46 8.96 5.84
N PRO A 187 27.10 8.42 4.66
CA PRO A 187 25.78 7.83 4.40
C PRO A 187 25.36 6.72 5.37
N GLU A 188 26.32 5.92 5.85
CA GLU A 188 26.09 4.81 6.78
C GLU A 188 25.56 5.29 8.15
N GLN A 189 25.63 6.59 8.46
CA GLN A 189 25.02 7.16 9.66
C GLN A 189 23.49 7.03 9.70
N VAL A 190 22.84 6.83 8.55
CA VAL A 190 21.39 6.63 8.45
C VAL A 190 20.92 5.46 9.35
N TRP A 191 21.79 4.47 9.58
CA TRP A 191 21.50 3.29 10.38
C TRP A 191 21.61 3.49 11.89
N THR A 192 22.22 4.59 12.36
CA THR A 192 22.68 4.71 13.76
C THR A 192 22.15 5.93 14.50
N VAL A 193 22.19 7.14 13.92
CA VAL A 193 22.04 8.37 14.74
C VAL A 193 20.63 8.96 14.70
N SER A 194 19.90 8.90 13.58
CA SER A 194 18.55 9.47 13.50
C SER A 194 17.62 8.85 12.46
N GLY A 195 18.14 8.16 11.45
CA GLY A 195 17.40 7.92 10.21
C GLY A 195 17.58 9.11 9.26
N TYR A 196 16.52 9.52 8.57
CA TYR A 196 16.55 10.60 7.57
C TYR A 196 16.45 12.03 8.10
N GLN A 197 16.60 12.27 9.41
CA GLN A 197 16.47 13.62 9.97
C GLN A 197 17.45 14.58 9.29
N ARG A 198 16.88 15.53 8.54
CA ARG A 198 17.59 16.68 8.00
C ARG A 198 18.44 17.29 9.10
N ASN A 199 19.74 17.37 8.82
CA ASN A 199 20.66 18.29 9.47
C ASN A 199 20.25 19.75 9.11
N THR A 200 19.06 20.17 9.56
CA THR A 200 18.46 21.49 9.33
C THR A 200 19.35 22.63 9.81
N LYS A 201 20.33 22.33 10.68
CA LYS A 201 21.31 23.28 11.19
C LYS A 201 22.47 23.56 10.23
N ILE A 202 22.79 22.69 9.28
CA ILE A 202 23.98 22.87 8.39
C ILE A 202 23.75 23.97 7.33
N LYS A 203 22.50 24.22 6.92
CA LYS A 203 22.19 25.27 5.92
C LYS A 203 22.40 26.70 6.41
N LYS A 204 22.44 26.96 7.74
CA LYS A 204 22.74 28.32 8.25
C LYS A 204 24.22 28.68 8.21
N TYR A 205 25.14 27.70 8.18
CA TYR A 205 26.58 27.99 8.14
C TYR A 205 27.14 28.06 6.70
N ARG A 206 26.68 27.22 5.77
CA ARG A 206 27.12 27.28 4.36
C ARG A 206 26.74 28.59 3.63
N LYS A 207 25.66 29.27 4.03
CA LYS A 207 25.32 30.60 3.47
C LYS A 207 26.19 31.74 4.04
N LYS A 208 26.76 31.61 5.25
CA LYS A 208 27.57 32.67 5.87
C LYS A 208 29.04 32.65 5.46
N THR A 209 29.58 31.50 5.08
CA THR A 209 30.97 31.41 4.59
C THR A 209 31.12 31.86 3.14
N ASN A 210 30.10 31.67 2.29
CA ASN A 210 30.13 32.16 0.90
C ASN A 210 29.77 33.65 0.72
N SER A 211 29.23 34.31 1.75
CA SER A 211 29.03 35.77 1.70
C SER A 211 30.29 36.55 2.13
N LYS A 212 31.09 36.01 3.06
CA LYS A 212 32.33 36.66 3.51
C LYS A 212 33.50 36.54 2.52
N SER A 213 33.55 35.50 1.70
CA SER A 213 34.62 35.32 0.71
C SER A 213 34.45 36.15 -0.57
N LYS A 214 33.28 36.79 -0.78
CA LYS A 214 33.06 37.72 -1.90
C LYS A 214 33.37 39.18 -1.57
N GLU A 215 33.37 39.58 -0.29
CA GLU A 215 33.71 40.96 0.10
C GLU A 215 35.22 41.22 0.24
N THR A 216 36.05 40.19 0.43
CA THR A 216 37.50 40.37 0.63
C THR A 216 38.31 40.43 -0.67
N LYS A 217 37.70 40.20 -1.85
CA LYS A 217 38.40 40.24 -3.15
C LYS A 217 38.22 41.57 -3.92
N LEU A 218 37.62 42.58 -3.31
CA LEU A 218 37.35 43.89 -3.93
C LEU A 218 38.18 45.04 -3.35
N LEU A 219 39.14 44.76 -2.46
CA LEU A 219 39.97 45.79 -1.79
C LEU A 219 41.49 45.64 -2.05
N GLU A 220 41.91 44.80 -2.98
CA GLU A 220 43.35 44.62 -3.32
C GLU A 220 43.71 45.07 -4.75
N ASN A 221 42.84 45.83 -5.43
CA ASN A 221 43.10 46.35 -6.78
C ASN A 221 42.82 47.85 -6.90
N ASP A 222 43.31 48.67 -5.96
CA ASP A 222 43.51 50.11 -6.13
C ASP A 222 44.88 50.52 -5.58
#